data_AF-A0AAU1U1K7-F1
#
_entry.id   AF-A0AAU1U1K7-F1
#
_cell.length_a   1.000
_cell.length_b   1.000
_cell.length_c   1.000
_cell.angle_alpha   90.00
_cell.angle_beta   90.00
_cell.angle_gamma   90.00
#
_symmetry.space_group_name_H-M   'P 1'
#
loop_
_entity.id
_entity.type
_entity.pdbx_description
1 polymer ?
#
loop_
_entity_poly.entity_id
_entity_poly.type
_entity_poly.pdbx_seq_one_letter_code
_entity_poly.pdbx_strand_id
1 'polypeptide(L)'
;MRSRRLVRDYEVLPVMHEAVVQWSMTMLMSSRLAGRRRDASMLDAVAPYGKRMNLHGGYLPALDTDAITTVLANAAAAPANPGATTINLWCMGGAISEDTAEDAMAFSREGAAWLWEAVSMWDTSEHDALYEQWATAMEKAMRPHSLTNGYTNLTDDQGSQWRRTVHGSEAKHRRLGAVKAAWDPENLLRFNKNITPESAAPVH
;
A
#
# COMPACT_ATOMS: atom_id res chain seq x y z
N MET A 1 -34.90 -12.88 11.19
CA MET A 1 -34.71 -12.43 9.79
C MET A 1 -33.53 -11.46 9.74
N ARG A 2 -32.36 -11.94 9.32
CA ARG A 2 -31.13 -11.13 9.21
C ARG A 2 -31.09 -10.44 7.83
N SER A 3 -31.15 -9.12 7.82
CA SER A 3 -31.12 -8.29 6.60
C SER A 3 -29.68 -8.13 6.12
N ARG A 4 -29.42 -8.60 4.89
CA ARG A 4 -28.19 -8.38 4.12
C ARG A 4 -28.19 -6.94 3.61
N ARG A 5 -27.26 -6.10 4.08
CA ARG A 5 -26.80 -4.88 3.40
C ARG A 5 -25.30 -4.75 3.61
N LEU A 6 -24.51 -5.15 2.62
CA LEU A 6 -23.05 -5.02 2.67
C LEU A 6 -22.40 -4.78 1.30
N VAL A 7 -23.17 -4.40 0.26
CA VAL A 7 -22.64 -4.38 -1.12
C VAL A 7 -22.99 -3.12 -1.93
N ARG A 8 -23.80 -2.18 -1.43
CA ARG A 8 -24.30 -1.07 -2.27
C ARG A 8 -23.60 0.28 -2.14
N ASP A 9 -22.70 0.46 -1.19
CA ASP A 9 -22.16 1.80 -0.89
C ASP A 9 -20.76 2.05 -1.49
N TYR A 10 -20.26 1.16 -2.36
CA TYR A 10 -18.97 1.32 -3.03
C TYR A 10 -18.99 2.29 -4.23
N GLU A 11 -20.18 2.70 -4.72
CA GLU A 11 -20.31 3.41 -6.00
C GLU A 11 -20.27 4.94 -5.91
N VAL A 12 -20.30 5.55 -4.72
CA VAL A 12 -20.43 7.03 -4.58
C VAL A 12 -19.57 7.61 -3.45
N LEU A 13 -18.31 7.20 -3.36
CA LEU A 13 -17.36 7.82 -2.43
C LEU A 13 -16.33 8.67 -3.18
N PRO A 14 -15.93 9.83 -2.65
CA PRO A 14 -14.86 10.63 -3.21
C PRO A 14 -13.56 9.79 -3.27
N VAL A 15 -12.68 10.15 -4.20
CA VAL A 15 -11.41 9.49 -4.60
C VAL A 15 -10.49 9.05 -3.42
N MET A 16 -10.76 9.49 -2.20
CA MET A 16 -9.97 9.28 -0.97
C MET A 16 -10.18 7.93 -0.24
N HIS A 17 -11.03 7.03 -0.74
CA HIS A 17 -11.38 5.79 0.00
C HIS A 17 -10.40 4.62 -0.15
N GLU A 18 -9.36 4.71 -1.00
CA GLU A 18 -8.36 3.63 -1.08
C GLU A 18 -7.58 3.44 0.24
N ALA A 19 -7.48 4.49 1.07
CA ALA A 19 -6.69 4.48 2.30
C ALA A 19 -7.22 3.55 3.42
N VAL A 20 -8.53 3.25 3.45
CA VAL A 20 -9.16 2.47 4.55
C VAL A 20 -9.02 0.96 4.37
N VAL A 21 -8.91 0.48 3.12
CA VAL A 21 -8.74 -0.96 2.84
C VAL A 21 -7.28 -1.41 3.08
N GLN A 22 -6.33 -0.48 2.94
CA GLN A 22 -4.88 -0.70 2.97
C GLN A 22 -4.32 -1.14 4.34
N TRP A 23 -4.92 -0.70 5.45
CA TRP A 23 -4.45 -0.99 6.81
C TRP A 23 -4.88 -2.36 7.36
N SER A 24 -5.79 -3.06 6.68
CA SER A 24 -6.45 -4.26 7.23
C SER A 24 -5.59 -5.54 7.23
N MET A 25 -4.53 -5.65 6.41
CA MET A 25 -3.70 -6.87 6.34
C MET A 25 -2.54 -6.93 7.33
N THR A 26 -1.90 -5.79 7.65
CA THR A 26 -0.90 -5.74 8.73
C THR A 26 -1.57 -6.04 10.08
N MET A 27 -2.83 -5.60 10.28
CA MET A 27 -3.67 -5.96 11.43
C MET A 27 -4.00 -7.47 11.53
N LEU A 28 -4.18 -8.16 10.40
CA LEU A 28 -4.54 -9.59 10.38
C LEU A 28 -3.34 -10.48 10.75
N MET A 29 -2.12 -10.05 10.42
CA MET A 29 -0.89 -10.76 10.78
C MET A 29 -0.58 -10.62 12.28
N SER A 30 -0.83 -9.44 12.88
CA SER A 30 -0.65 -9.21 14.33
C SER A 30 -1.70 -9.90 15.21
N SER A 31 -2.95 -10.00 14.72
CA SER A 31 -4.07 -10.59 15.49
C SER A 31 -4.11 -12.12 15.49
N ARG A 32 -3.41 -12.80 14.56
CA ARG A 32 -3.31 -14.26 14.58
C ARG A 32 -2.36 -14.81 15.66
N LEU A 33 -1.50 -13.96 16.24
CA LEU A 33 -0.59 -14.33 17.33
C LEU A 33 -1.15 -13.98 18.72
N ALA A 34 -2.12 -13.08 18.81
CA ALA A 34 -2.76 -12.70 20.08
C ALA A 34 -4.12 -13.39 20.21
N GLY A 35 -4.18 -14.45 21.01
CA GLY A 35 -5.41 -15.17 21.32
C GLY A 35 -6.52 -14.21 21.78
N ARG A 36 -7.68 -14.31 21.12
CA ARG A 36 -8.95 -13.58 21.37
C ARG A 36 -9.04 -12.92 22.75
N ARG A 37 -8.85 -11.58 22.83
CA ARG A 37 -9.51 -10.69 23.83
C ARG A 37 -9.19 -9.21 23.57
N ARG A 38 -10.23 -8.40 23.30
CA ARG A 38 -10.37 -6.94 23.59
C ARG A 38 -9.55 -5.92 22.77
N ASP A 39 -9.10 -6.21 21.55
CA ASP A 39 -8.21 -5.26 20.83
C ASP A 39 -8.90 -4.19 19.97
N ALA A 40 -10.23 -4.07 20.00
CA ALA A 40 -10.93 -3.00 19.26
C ALA A 40 -10.57 -1.57 19.76
N SER A 41 -9.98 -1.43 20.96
CA SER A 41 -9.69 -0.13 21.59
C SER A 41 -8.35 0.50 21.21
N MET A 42 -7.36 -0.27 20.73
CA MET A 42 -6.10 0.32 20.23
C MET A 42 -6.25 0.84 18.80
N LEU A 43 -7.17 0.27 18.03
CA LEU A 43 -7.38 0.58 16.61
C LEU A 43 -8.00 1.98 16.43
N ASP A 44 -9.00 2.32 17.25
CA ASP A 44 -9.62 3.65 17.28
C ASP A 44 -8.65 4.76 17.70
N ALA A 45 -7.59 4.41 18.43
CA ALA A 45 -6.60 5.37 18.92
C ALA A 45 -5.58 5.78 17.84
N VAL A 46 -5.33 4.92 16.84
CA VAL A 46 -4.30 5.14 15.80
C VAL A 46 -4.92 5.55 14.46
N ALA A 47 -6.15 5.11 14.17
CA ALA A 47 -6.90 5.53 12.98
C ALA A 47 -8.37 5.78 13.35
N PRO A 48 -8.69 6.93 13.97
CA PRO A 48 -10.04 7.24 14.42
C PRO A 48 -11.01 7.28 13.23
N TYR A 49 -12.17 6.66 13.40
CA TYR A 49 -13.23 6.71 12.39
C TYR A 49 -13.61 8.15 12.05
N GLY A 50 -13.80 8.44 10.76
CA GLY A 50 -14.21 9.76 10.26
C GLY A 50 -13.07 10.72 9.94
N LYS A 51 -11.81 10.34 10.18
CA LYS A 51 -10.64 11.11 9.71
C LYS A 51 -10.42 10.93 8.21
N ARG A 52 -9.85 11.97 7.62
CA ARG A 52 -9.31 11.98 6.25
C ARG A 52 -7.85 11.56 6.35
N MET A 53 -7.37 10.78 5.38
CA MET A 53 -6.02 10.20 5.43
C MET A 53 -5.41 10.11 4.04
N ASN A 54 -4.08 10.24 3.96
CA ASN A 54 -3.30 9.76 2.84
C ASN A 54 -2.14 8.88 3.33
N LEU A 55 -1.68 8.01 2.43
CA LEU A 55 -0.64 7.04 2.70
C LEU A 55 0.19 6.87 1.44
N HIS A 56 1.48 7.15 1.54
CA HIS A 56 2.44 6.86 0.47
C HIS A 56 3.54 5.98 1.02
N GLY A 57 4.12 5.13 0.19
CA GLY A 57 5.21 4.28 0.64
C GLY A 57 5.87 3.49 -0.48
N GLY A 58 6.98 2.85 -0.14
CA GLY A 58 7.76 2.05 -1.06
C GLY A 58 8.86 1.29 -0.33
N TYR A 59 9.61 0.48 -1.08
CA TYR A 59 10.77 -0.20 -0.54
C TYR A 59 12.05 0.59 -0.80
N LEU A 60 12.99 0.53 0.14
CA LEU A 60 14.35 1.02 -0.04
C LEU A 60 15.33 -0.16 -0.04
N PRO A 61 16.36 -0.14 -0.91
CA PRO A 61 17.43 -1.12 -0.85
C PRO A 61 18.37 -0.90 0.33
N ALA A 62 18.48 0.34 0.79
CA ALA A 62 19.28 0.75 1.93
C ALA A 62 18.73 2.07 2.47
N LEU A 63 19.10 2.40 3.71
CA LEU A 63 18.82 3.69 4.32
C LEU A 63 20.14 4.46 4.42
N ASP A 64 20.60 4.99 3.28
CA ASP A 64 21.83 5.78 3.19
C ASP A 64 21.65 7.23 3.65
N THR A 65 22.75 7.99 3.68
CA THR A 65 22.73 9.39 4.14
C THR A 65 21.81 10.27 3.31
N ASP A 66 21.72 10.04 2.00
CA ASP A 66 20.88 10.85 1.11
C ASP A 66 19.39 10.55 1.36
N ALA A 67 19.01 9.27 1.48
CA ALA A 67 17.66 8.87 1.84
C ALA A 67 17.24 9.41 3.22
N ILE A 68 18.12 9.32 4.22
CA ILE A 68 17.88 9.89 5.56
C ILE A 68 17.68 11.39 5.48
N THR A 69 18.55 12.09 4.75
CA THR A 69 18.46 13.55 4.59
C THR A 69 17.15 13.94 3.92
N THR A 70 16.73 13.21 2.88
CA THR A 70 15.45 13.40 2.21
C THR A 70 14.26 13.21 3.17
N VAL A 71 14.27 12.15 3.97
CA VAL A 71 13.23 11.89 4.98
C VAL A 71 13.16 13.02 6.00
N LEU A 72 14.30 13.44 6.56
CA LEU A 72 14.36 14.50 7.56
C LEU A 72 13.89 15.86 7.02
N ALA A 73 14.27 16.19 5.78
CA ALA A 73 13.83 17.41 5.11
C ALA A 73 12.31 17.42 4.91
N ASN A 74 11.71 16.30 4.49
CA ASN A 74 10.26 16.18 4.32
C ASN A 74 9.50 16.14 5.64
N ALA A 75 10.08 15.55 6.69
CA ALA A 75 9.53 15.60 8.05
C ALA A 75 9.49 17.03 8.58
N ALA A 76 10.55 17.81 8.36
CA ALA A 76 10.60 19.22 8.75
C ALA A 76 9.63 20.10 7.95
N ALA A 77 9.34 19.74 6.70
CA ALA A 77 8.36 20.40 5.84
C ALA A 77 6.92 19.92 6.05
N ALA A 78 6.69 18.98 6.97
CA ALA A 78 5.37 18.43 7.19
C ALA A 78 4.39 19.48 7.74
N PRO A 79 3.13 19.50 7.26
CA PRO A 79 2.10 20.36 7.81
C PRO A 79 1.98 20.21 9.33
N ALA A 80 2.03 21.34 10.04
CA ALA A 80 1.80 21.40 11.49
C ALA A 80 0.38 21.90 11.77
N ASN A 81 -0.46 21.08 12.41
CA ASN A 81 -1.88 21.33 12.72
C ASN A 81 -2.78 21.59 11.48
N PRO A 82 -4.10 21.31 11.54
CA PRO A 82 -4.84 20.64 12.63
C PRO A 82 -4.76 19.11 12.59
N GLY A 83 -3.97 18.53 11.68
CA GLY A 83 -3.80 17.09 11.54
C GLY A 83 -2.48 16.56 12.13
N ALA A 84 -2.20 15.30 11.84
CA ALA A 84 -0.99 14.60 12.21
C ALA A 84 -0.30 14.05 10.96
N THR A 85 1.03 14.11 10.95
CA THR A 85 1.89 13.50 9.93
C THR A 85 2.88 12.57 10.61
N THR A 86 3.22 11.46 9.97
CA THR A 86 4.21 10.51 10.47
C THR A 86 4.94 9.89 9.30
N ILE A 87 6.25 9.68 9.46
CA ILE A 87 7.06 8.92 8.51
C ILE A 87 7.61 7.71 9.27
N ASN A 88 7.20 6.51 8.87
CA ASN A 88 7.68 5.26 9.47
C ASN A 88 8.71 4.59 8.56
N LEU A 89 9.73 4.02 9.18
CA LEU A 89 10.78 3.25 8.52
C LEU A 89 10.83 1.87 9.17
N TRP A 90 10.32 0.88 8.46
CA TRP A 90 10.25 -0.50 8.90
C TRP A 90 11.46 -1.27 8.37
N CYS A 91 12.31 -1.76 9.27
CA CYS A 91 13.39 -2.66 8.90
C CYS A 91 12.80 -3.99 8.40
N MET A 92 13.18 -4.37 7.19
CA MET A 92 12.85 -5.67 6.59
C MET A 92 14.06 -6.61 6.67
N GLY A 93 13.89 -7.85 6.23
CA GLY A 93 14.94 -8.88 6.27
C GLY A 93 14.58 -10.07 7.15
N GLY A 94 15.60 -10.86 7.51
CA GLY A 94 15.42 -12.11 8.25
C GLY A 94 14.55 -13.09 7.48
N ALA A 95 13.69 -13.82 8.19
CA ALA A 95 12.84 -14.86 7.62
C ALA A 95 12.02 -14.42 6.40
N ILE A 96 11.55 -13.16 6.38
CA ILE A 96 10.78 -12.64 5.24
C ILE A 96 11.63 -12.61 3.98
N SER A 97 12.93 -12.30 4.04
CA SER A 97 13.80 -12.20 2.86
C SER A 97 14.65 -13.45 2.62
N GLU A 98 15.00 -14.20 3.67
CA GLU A 98 16.00 -15.27 3.64
C GLU A 98 15.39 -16.68 3.51
N ASP A 99 14.23 -16.93 4.12
CA ASP A 99 13.71 -18.31 4.24
C ASP A 99 12.97 -18.80 3.00
N THR A 100 12.75 -17.94 2.01
CA THR A 100 11.88 -18.26 0.87
C THR A 100 12.37 -17.57 -0.40
N ALA A 101 12.44 -18.31 -1.50
CA ALA A 101 12.75 -17.75 -2.82
C ALA A 101 11.76 -16.64 -3.24
N GLU A 102 12.25 -15.64 -3.98
CA GLU A 102 11.44 -14.50 -4.44
C GLU A 102 10.20 -14.92 -5.26
N ASP A 103 10.31 -15.97 -6.08
CA ASP A 103 9.23 -16.46 -6.95
C ASP A 103 8.28 -17.47 -6.28
N ALA A 104 8.48 -17.76 -5.00
CA ALA A 104 7.61 -18.68 -4.27
C ALA A 104 6.22 -18.07 -3.94
N MET A 105 6.11 -16.74 -3.95
CA MET A 105 4.91 -15.99 -3.56
C MET A 105 4.64 -14.82 -4.51
N ALA A 106 3.42 -14.29 -4.48
CA ALA A 106 2.99 -13.19 -5.36
C ALA A 106 3.52 -11.81 -4.95
N PHE A 107 3.87 -11.62 -3.68
CA PHE A 107 4.48 -10.37 -3.22
C PHE A 107 5.98 -10.38 -3.50
N SER A 108 6.53 -9.22 -3.82
CA SER A 108 7.97 -9.06 -4.09
C SER A 108 8.69 -8.44 -2.92
N ARG A 109 9.91 -8.93 -2.67
CA ARG A 109 10.83 -8.48 -1.63
C ARG A 109 12.22 -8.22 -2.18
N GLU A 110 12.38 -8.41 -3.49
CA GLU A 110 13.65 -8.37 -4.17
C GLU A 110 14.36 -7.04 -3.90
N GLY A 111 15.53 -7.13 -3.28
CA GLY A 111 16.34 -5.97 -2.91
C GLY A 111 15.80 -5.13 -1.74
N ALA A 112 14.63 -5.42 -1.17
CA ALA A 112 14.00 -4.59 -0.14
C ALA A 112 14.63 -4.84 1.25
N ALA A 113 15.37 -3.86 1.75
CA ALA A 113 15.90 -3.86 3.12
C ALA A 113 15.02 -3.04 4.09
N TRP A 114 14.26 -2.08 3.56
CA TRP A 114 13.36 -1.24 4.34
C TRP A 114 12.04 -1.02 3.61
N LEU A 115 10.97 -0.86 4.38
CA LEU A 115 9.70 -0.33 3.93
C LEU A 115 9.51 1.05 4.57
N TRP A 116 9.37 2.08 3.75
CA TRP A 116 9.03 3.41 4.23
C TRP A 116 7.56 3.70 3.95
N GLU A 117 6.93 4.41 4.87
CA GLU A 117 5.59 4.95 4.68
C GLU A 117 5.49 6.36 5.26
N ALA A 118 4.75 7.22 4.57
CA ALA A 118 4.35 8.54 5.02
C ALA A 118 2.84 8.54 5.17
N VAL A 119 2.38 8.77 6.40
CA VAL A 119 0.96 8.81 6.77
C VAL A 119 0.63 10.23 7.15
N SER A 120 -0.48 10.75 6.65
CA SER A 120 -1.08 11.95 7.23
C SER A 120 -2.57 11.78 7.46
N MET A 121 -3.07 12.40 8.53
CA MET A 121 -4.45 12.32 8.97
C MET A 121 -4.96 13.70 9.38
N TRP A 122 -6.17 14.05 8.97
CA TRP A 122 -6.79 15.35 9.29
C TRP A 122 -8.32 15.25 9.34
N ASP A 123 -8.97 16.32 9.79
CA ASP A 123 -10.42 16.33 10.08
C ASP A 123 -11.28 16.84 8.93
N THR A 124 -10.93 17.99 8.35
CA THR A 124 -11.81 18.73 7.44
C THR A 124 -11.28 18.75 6.01
N SER A 125 -12.18 18.73 5.03
CA SER A 125 -11.79 18.78 3.61
C SER A 125 -11.06 20.08 3.21
N GLU A 126 -11.16 21.12 4.04
CA GLU A 126 -10.42 22.39 3.85
C GLU A 126 -8.90 22.19 3.78
N HIS A 127 -8.38 21.12 4.39
CA HIS A 127 -6.96 20.83 4.44
C HIS A 127 -6.51 19.75 3.44
N ASP A 128 -7.39 19.22 2.59
CA ASP A 128 -7.06 18.13 1.66
C ASP A 128 -5.85 18.49 0.79
N ALA A 129 -5.91 19.65 0.15
CA ALA A 129 -4.84 20.12 -0.73
C ALA A 129 -3.50 20.27 0.02
N LEU A 130 -3.51 20.65 1.29
CA LEU A 130 -2.30 20.81 2.11
C LEU A 130 -1.61 19.46 2.34
N TYR A 131 -2.37 18.45 2.77
CA TYR A 131 -1.84 17.14 3.08
C TYR A 131 -1.51 16.33 1.83
N GLU A 132 -2.32 16.41 0.78
CA GLU A 132 -2.06 15.79 -0.53
C GLU A 132 -0.78 16.33 -1.19
N GLN A 133 -0.55 17.66 -1.11
CA GLN A 133 0.67 18.27 -1.65
C GLN A 133 1.92 17.79 -0.93
N TRP A 134 1.89 17.73 0.41
CA TRP A 134 3.00 17.21 1.19
C TRP A 134 3.29 15.75 0.86
N ALA A 135 2.26 14.90 0.79
CA ALA A 135 2.42 13.48 0.55
C ALA A 135 2.93 13.19 -0.88
N THR A 136 2.43 13.93 -1.88
CA THR A 136 2.95 13.88 -3.25
C THR A 136 4.41 14.36 -3.33
N ALA A 137 4.77 15.42 -2.59
CA ALA A 137 6.15 15.91 -2.54
C ALA A 137 7.09 14.88 -1.90
N MET A 138 6.65 14.24 -0.80
CA MET A 138 7.38 13.17 -0.14
C MET A 138 7.61 11.97 -1.07
N GLU A 139 6.57 11.50 -1.78
CA GLU A 139 6.72 10.41 -2.75
C GLU A 139 7.71 10.77 -3.86
N LYS A 140 7.60 11.97 -4.42
CA LYS A 140 8.52 12.45 -5.47
C LYS A 140 9.96 12.51 -4.97
N ALA A 141 10.16 12.97 -3.74
CA ALA A 141 11.48 13.07 -3.13
C ALA A 141 12.09 11.70 -2.81
N MET A 142 11.28 10.74 -2.37
CA MET A 142 11.73 9.38 -2.05
C MET A 142 11.90 8.47 -3.26
N ARG A 143 11.30 8.80 -4.40
CA ARG A 143 11.34 7.98 -5.62
C ARG A 143 12.75 7.58 -6.07
N PRO A 144 13.77 8.47 -6.09
CA PRO A 144 15.14 8.08 -6.49
C PRO A 144 15.80 7.07 -5.54
N HIS A 145 15.35 7.01 -4.29
CA HIS A 145 15.86 6.06 -3.29
C HIS A 145 15.04 4.76 -3.25
N SER A 146 13.88 4.74 -3.91
CA SER A 146 12.92 3.63 -3.83
C SER A 146 13.14 2.61 -4.94
N LEU A 147 12.84 1.36 -4.63
CA LEU A 147 12.75 0.28 -5.60
C LEU A 147 11.47 0.40 -6.45
N THR A 148 11.46 -0.29 -7.58
CA THR A 148 10.30 -0.36 -8.47
C THR A 148 9.25 -1.37 -8.01
N ASN A 149 9.64 -2.35 -7.19
CA ASN A 149 8.71 -3.21 -6.48
C ASN A 149 8.18 -2.48 -5.23
N GLY A 150 7.10 -3.00 -4.65
CA GLY A 150 6.48 -2.33 -3.51
C GLY A 150 5.47 -3.19 -2.80
N TYR A 151 5.03 -2.71 -1.64
CA TYR A 151 3.93 -3.32 -0.93
C TYR A 151 2.61 -2.75 -1.45
N THR A 152 1.92 -3.51 -2.30
CA THR A 152 0.67 -3.09 -2.97
C THR A 152 -0.41 -2.60 -2.01
N ASN A 153 -0.34 -3.04 -0.75
CA ASN A 153 -1.28 -2.62 0.28
C ASN A 153 -0.98 -1.23 0.84
N LEU A 154 0.20 -0.64 0.69
CA LEU A 154 0.50 0.71 1.23
C LEU A 154 0.91 1.70 0.14
N THR A 155 1.21 1.22 -1.06
CA THR A 155 1.56 2.06 -2.20
C THR A 155 0.32 2.30 -3.07
N ASP A 156 0.09 3.56 -3.44
CA ASP A 156 -0.94 3.95 -4.39
C ASP A 156 -0.69 3.39 -5.79
N ASP A 157 -1.74 3.26 -6.60
CA ASP A 157 -1.59 2.86 -8.00
C ASP A 157 -0.94 3.98 -8.80
N GLN A 158 0.36 3.85 -9.08
CA GLN A 158 1.13 4.81 -9.88
C GLN A 158 1.01 4.57 -11.40
N GLY A 159 0.04 3.77 -11.83
CA GLY A 159 -0.25 3.49 -13.23
C GLY A 159 0.20 2.12 -13.71
N SER A 160 0.01 1.85 -15.00
CA SER A 160 0.18 0.52 -15.60
C SER A 160 1.62 -0.01 -15.50
N GLN A 161 2.62 0.85 -15.67
CA GLN A 161 4.03 0.45 -15.56
C GLN A 161 4.37 0.04 -14.12
N TRP A 162 3.87 0.78 -13.13
CA TRP A 162 4.04 0.43 -11.73
C TRP A 162 3.34 -0.89 -11.39
N ARG A 163 2.07 -1.08 -11.80
CA ARG A 163 1.36 -2.36 -11.62
C ARG A 163 2.06 -3.56 -12.23
N ARG A 164 2.84 -3.35 -13.29
CA ARG A 164 3.65 -4.38 -13.93
C ARG A 164 4.88 -4.78 -13.10
N THR A 165 5.49 -3.81 -12.43
CA THR A 165 6.78 -3.96 -11.72
C THR A 165 6.64 -4.15 -10.22
N VAL A 166 5.49 -3.79 -9.62
CA VAL A 166 5.27 -3.88 -8.16
C VAL A 166 5.43 -5.31 -7.62
N HIS A 167 5.15 -6.31 -8.45
CA HIS A 167 5.30 -7.74 -8.13
C HIS A 167 6.71 -8.31 -8.44
N GLY A 168 7.68 -7.47 -8.76
CA GLY A 168 9.04 -7.89 -9.09
C GLY A 168 9.19 -8.17 -10.59
N SER A 169 9.63 -9.38 -10.94
CA SER A 169 9.95 -9.74 -12.33
C SER A 169 8.73 -9.74 -13.27
N GLU A 170 8.96 -9.42 -14.56
CA GLU A 170 7.93 -9.53 -15.61
C GLU A 170 7.40 -10.97 -15.72
N ALA A 171 8.23 -11.99 -15.46
CA ALA A 171 7.81 -13.38 -15.44
C ALA A 171 6.77 -13.65 -14.33
N LYS A 172 6.96 -13.06 -13.14
CA LYS A 172 5.98 -13.15 -12.05
C LYS A 172 4.69 -12.42 -12.41
N HIS A 173 4.78 -11.22 -12.99
CA HIS A 173 3.61 -10.49 -13.46
C HIS A 173 2.79 -11.28 -14.49
N ARG A 174 3.44 -11.89 -15.48
CA ARG A 174 2.78 -12.77 -16.46
C ARG A 174 2.10 -13.97 -15.80
N ARG A 175 2.77 -14.64 -14.86
CA ARG A 175 2.17 -15.75 -14.09
C ARG A 175 0.89 -15.31 -13.36
N LEU A 176 0.87 -14.11 -12.79
CA LEU A 176 -0.33 -13.56 -12.15
C LEU A 176 -1.43 -13.26 -13.18
N GLY A 177 -1.08 -12.74 -14.35
CA GLY A 177 -2.00 -12.54 -15.48
C GLY A 177 -2.62 -13.84 -15.97
N ALA A 178 -1.85 -14.91 -16.09
CA ALA A 178 -2.33 -16.24 -16.46
C ALA A 178 -3.26 -16.86 -15.41
N VAL A 179 -2.93 -16.71 -14.12
CA VAL A 179 -3.83 -17.10 -13.02
C VAL A 179 -5.14 -16.32 -13.11
N LYS A 180 -5.07 -15.01 -13.35
CA LYS A 180 -6.28 -14.21 -13.50
C LYS A 180 -7.11 -14.61 -14.72
N ALA A 181 -6.50 -14.97 -15.84
CA ALA A 181 -7.21 -15.50 -17.00
C ALA A 181 -7.94 -16.82 -16.71
N ALA A 182 -7.37 -17.68 -15.86
CA ALA A 182 -8.00 -18.94 -15.48
C ALA A 182 -9.22 -18.78 -14.55
N TRP A 183 -9.20 -17.77 -13.67
CA TRP A 183 -10.18 -17.62 -12.59
C TRP A 183 -11.11 -16.40 -12.71
N ASP A 184 -10.70 -15.36 -13.41
CA ASP A 184 -11.44 -14.11 -13.66
C ASP A 184 -11.15 -13.60 -15.10
N PRO A 185 -11.48 -14.38 -16.15
CA PRO A 185 -11.18 -14.04 -17.54
C PRO A 185 -11.83 -12.74 -18.01
N GLU A 186 -12.99 -12.39 -17.45
CA GLU A 186 -13.75 -11.17 -17.76
C GLU A 186 -13.28 -9.96 -16.94
N ASN A 187 -12.28 -10.12 -16.07
CA ASN A 187 -11.75 -9.07 -15.20
C ASN A 187 -12.85 -8.38 -14.38
N LEU A 188 -13.74 -9.17 -13.78
CA LEU A 188 -14.82 -8.70 -12.92
C LEU A 188 -14.24 -8.09 -11.63
N LEU A 189 -13.17 -8.69 -11.09
CA LEU A 189 -12.49 -8.23 -9.88
C LEU A 189 -11.38 -7.23 -10.23
N ARG A 190 -11.79 -6.03 -10.65
CA ARG A 190 -10.90 -4.97 -11.17
C ARG A 190 -10.75 -3.72 -10.31
N PHE A 191 -11.55 -3.57 -9.24
CA PHE A 191 -11.45 -2.44 -8.30
C PHE A 191 -10.37 -2.73 -7.23
N ASN A 192 -9.13 -2.87 -7.69
CA ASN A 192 -7.92 -3.10 -6.91
C ASN A 192 -6.70 -2.63 -7.73
N LYS A 193 -5.48 -2.82 -7.22
CA LYS A 193 -4.23 -2.66 -7.99
C LYS A 193 -4.19 -3.72 -9.10
N ASN A 194 -4.92 -3.44 -10.18
CA ASN A 194 -5.42 -4.48 -11.08
C ASN A 194 -4.34 -5.05 -12.00
N ILE A 195 -4.25 -6.39 -12.00
CA ILE A 195 -3.54 -7.16 -13.02
C ILE A 195 -4.54 -7.48 -14.13
N THR A 196 -4.17 -7.25 -15.38
CA THR A 196 -5.01 -7.62 -16.54
C THR A 196 -4.86 -9.11 -16.82
N PRO A 197 -5.96 -9.86 -17.06
CA PRO A 197 -5.86 -11.24 -17.52
C PRO A 197 -4.98 -11.34 -18.76
N GLU A 198 -4.01 -12.25 -18.78
CA GLU A 198 -3.25 -12.51 -20.00
C GLU A 198 -4.23 -13.12 -21.01
N SER A 199 -4.39 -12.51 -22.18
CA SER A 199 -5.26 -13.06 -23.22
C SER A 199 -4.81 -14.49 -23.48
N ALA A 200 -5.71 -15.46 -23.26
CA ALA A 200 -5.43 -16.84 -23.63
C ALA A 200 -5.03 -16.81 -25.12
N ALA A 201 -3.79 -17.18 -25.43
CA ALA A 201 -3.43 -17.45 -26.81
C ALA A 201 -4.44 -18.48 -27.33
N PRO A 202 -5.08 -18.26 -28.50
CA PRO A 202 -6.02 -19.23 -29.03
C PRO A 202 -5.28 -20.57 -29.14
N VAL A 203 -5.78 -21.57 -28.43
CA VAL A 203 -5.36 -22.95 -28.62
C VAL A 203 -5.85 -23.32 -30.02
N HIS A 204 -4.93 -23.33 -30.99
CA HIS A 204 -5.16 -23.86 -32.32
C HIS A 204 -5.28 -25.39 -32.28
#